data_AF-A0A948R5G9-F1
#
_entry.id   AF-A0A948R5G9-F1
#
_cell.length_a   1.000
_cell.length_b   1.000
_cell.length_c   1.000
_cell.angle_alpha   90.00
_cell.angle_beta   90.00
_cell.angle_gamma   90.00
#
_symmetry.space_group_name_H-M   'P 1'
#
loop_
_entity.id
_entity.type
_entity.pdbx_description
1 polymer ?
#
loop_
_entity_poly.entity_id
_entity_poly.type
_entity_poly.pdbx_seq_one_letter_code
_entity_poly.pdbx_strand_id
1 'polypeptide(L)'
;MFGLMSIALLMIIGLSVDMARWLSARSTTIAAVDAAVLAGARHLQVNGRDADAATLAAQTYYEANVANRAPLNKDTITFKVVDAGTAITAEGTAILDTTFIKIAGIKTLPLLKLSGSEHSKAVLAVNGNAEFSIEVSLMLDVTETMCSGSASSCATGEKIDALKEAAKDLINVVVWDSQGAHTSRVAIVPFSEAVNIGTLDTSIVLPGPVSKKLRNAEGSNVRWYKAPACVAERFGPNAFNDAAPAFTDRLTPVYTKDGQCRPGSDNAVLPLTSDKSVLNNKIDGLKAYGLSGGHIGTAWAWYLLSPEWGNVLPAHGRPLSYALMSQRSSSGRPLLQKVAILMTDGGYNNQHCDTGQADRSSTAALASKGGCESANSRSEDQAQRLCAAMKSSGVTIYTVGFQLQSGGSPQETLALCATSRDHMFVADTASELKQSFRNIALKISAIHLTN
;
A
#
# COMPACT_ATOMS: atom_id res chain seq x y z
N MET A 1 11.51 -1.69 63.36
CA MET A 1 10.50 -1.68 62.27
C MET A 1 10.85 -0.69 61.15
N PHE A 2 11.09 0.60 61.45
CA PHE A 2 11.40 1.62 60.43
C PHE A 2 12.58 1.25 59.52
N GLY A 3 13.74 0.86 60.09
CA GLY A 3 14.91 0.46 59.28
C GLY A 3 14.69 -0.76 58.38
N LEU A 4 13.91 -1.75 58.85
CA LEU A 4 13.53 -2.93 58.05
C LEU A 4 12.58 -2.56 56.90
N MET A 5 11.65 -1.63 57.13
CA MET A 5 10.75 -1.13 56.09
C MET A 5 11.47 -0.25 55.05
N SER A 6 12.42 0.57 55.47
CA SER A 6 13.24 1.37 54.54
C SER A 6 14.06 0.50 53.59
N ILE A 7 14.64 -0.60 54.09
CA ILE A 7 15.38 -1.57 53.27
C ILE A 7 14.44 -2.24 52.26
N ALA A 8 13.24 -2.65 52.68
CA ALA A 8 12.26 -3.26 51.78
C ALA A 8 11.81 -2.28 50.68
N LEU A 9 11.57 -1.01 51.00
CA LEU A 9 11.20 0.02 50.03
C LEU A 9 12.31 0.29 49.00
N LEU A 10 13.57 0.38 49.45
CA LEU A 10 14.72 0.56 48.56
C LEU A 10 14.93 -0.62 47.62
N MET A 11 14.66 -1.86 48.07
CA MET A 11 14.72 -3.04 47.21
C MET A 11 13.64 -3.01 46.12
N ILE A 12 12.41 -2.59 46.43
CA ILE A 12 11.32 -2.47 45.45
C ILE A 12 11.63 -1.39 44.40
N ILE A 13 12.18 -0.25 44.82
CA ILE A 13 12.61 0.81 43.91
C ILE A 13 13.75 0.29 43.02
N GLY A 14 14.74 -0.39 43.60
CA GLY A 14 15.86 -0.98 42.85
C GLY A 14 15.41 -2.03 41.82
N LEU A 15 14.46 -2.89 42.17
CA LEU A 15 13.79 -3.83 41.27
C LEU A 15 13.12 -3.11 40.10
N SER A 16 12.40 -2.03 40.37
CA SER A 16 11.69 -1.26 39.36
C SER A 16 12.65 -0.59 38.37
N VAL A 17 13.77 -0.06 38.84
CA VAL A 17 14.81 0.56 38.00
C VAL A 17 15.49 -0.48 37.09
N ASP A 18 15.90 -1.63 37.64
CA ASP A 18 16.50 -2.69 36.84
C ASP A 18 15.51 -3.25 35.81
N MET A 19 14.23 -3.38 36.17
CA MET A 19 13.18 -3.82 35.23
C MET A 19 12.94 -2.80 34.12
N ALA A 20 12.91 -1.50 34.42
CA ALA A 20 12.75 -0.45 33.41
C ALA A 20 13.94 -0.43 32.42
N ARG A 21 15.17 -0.58 32.93
CA ARG A 21 16.37 -0.71 32.10
C ARG A 21 16.33 -1.96 31.24
N TRP A 22 15.92 -3.09 31.79
CA TRP A 22 15.78 -4.34 31.05
C TRP A 22 14.72 -4.24 29.95
N LEU A 23 13.54 -3.67 30.24
CA LEU A 23 12.48 -3.48 29.25
C LEU A 23 12.92 -2.58 28.09
N SER A 24 13.55 -1.44 28.41
CA SER A 24 14.09 -0.53 27.39
C SER A 24 15.15 -1.23 26.54
N ALA A 25 16.15 -1.86 27.17
CA ALA A 25 17.22 -2.54 26.45
C ALA A 25 16.70 -3.70 25.60
N ARG A 26 15.71 -4.46 26.09
CA ARG A 26 15.09 -5.57 25.35
C ARG A 26 14.33 -5.07 24.12
N SER A 27 13.51 -4.02 24.27
CA SER A 27 12.77 -3.44 23.15
C SER A 27 13.71 -2.92 22.06
N THR A 28 14.78 -2.21 22.43
CA THR A 28 15.77 -1.72 21.46
C THR A 28 16.53 -2.87 20.79
N THR A 29 16.86 -3.94 21.53
CA THR A 29 17.56 -5.10 20.97
C THR A 29 16.73 -5.82 19.92
N ILE A 30 15.44 -6.06 20.20
CA ILE A 30 14.54 -6.75 19.26
C ILE A 30 14.39 -5.91 17.99
N ALA A 31 14.09 -4.62 18.13
CA ALA A 31 13.97 -3.72 16.98
C ALA A 31 15.26 -3.63 16.14
N ALA A 32 16.43 -3.63 16.79
CA ALA A 32 17.73 -3.63 16.11
C ALA A 32 18.00 -4.94 15.36
N VAL A 33 17.65 -6.09 15.95
CA VAL A 33 17.77 -7.40 15.28
C VAL A 33 16.87 -7.44 14.05
N ASP A 34 15.61 -7.03 14.15
CA ASP A 34 14.67 -7.04 13.03
C ASP A 34 15.15 -6.14 11.88
N ALA A 35 15.61 -4.93 12.21
CA ALA A 35 16.17 -3.99 11.23
C ALA A 35 17.43 -4.54 10.55
N ALA A 36 18.32 -5.19 11.31
CA ALA A 36 19.55 -5.78 10.82
C ALA A 36 19.31 -6.97 9.90
N VAL A 37 18.42 -7.89 10.29
CA VAL A 37 18.01 -9.03 9.47
C VAL A 37 17.43 -8.52 8.13
N LEU A 38 16.58 -7.48 8.16
CA LEU A 38 16.01 -6.88 6.94
C LEU A 38 17.08 -6.20 6.07
N ALA A 39 18.04 -5.49 6.67
CA ALA A 39 19.12 -4.83 5.94
C ALA A 39 20.03 -5.84 5.23
N GLY A 40 20.44 -6.91 5.91
CA GLY A 40 21.19 -8.00 5.29
C GLY A 40 20.40 -8.70 4.19
N ALA A 41 19.11 -8.93 4.43
CA ALA A 41 18.23 -9.54 3.46
C ALA A 41 18.11 -8.68 2.18
N ARG A 42 18.02 -7.35 2.31
CA ARG A 42 18.05 -6.43 1.17
C ARG A 42 19.37 -6.53 0.40
N HIS A 43 20.50 -6.59 1.08
CA HIS A 43 21.81 -6.73 0.44
C HIS A 43 21.93 -8.02 -0.41
N LEU A 44 21.36 -9.14 0.05
CA LEU A 44 21.29 -10.36 -0.75
C LEU A 44 20.53 -10.18 -2.07
N GLN A 45 19.47 -9.35 -2.08
CA GLN A 45 18.66 -9.11 -3.27
C GLN A 45 19.39 -8.27 -4.32
N VAL A 46 20.07 -7.20 -3.90
CA VAL A 46 20.66 -6.23 -4.85
C VAL A 46 22.05 -6.63 -5.35
N ASN A 47 22.80 -7.40 -4.55
CA ASN A 47 24.22 -7.69 -4.82
C ASN A 47 24.48 -9.15 -5.25
N GLY A 48 23.51 -9.80 -5.90
CA GLY A 48 23.73 -11.14 -6.47
C GLY A 48 24.00 -12.25 -5.43
N ARG A 49 23.39 -12.16 -4.24
CA ARG A 49 23.53 -13.12 -3.13
C ARG A 49 24.93 -13.23 -2.51
N ASP A 50 25.69 -12.15 -2.52
CA ASP A 50 26.92 -12.06 -1.75
C ASP A 50 26.62 -12.21 -0.25
N ALA A 51 26.91 -13.39 0.29
CA ALA A 51 26.58 -13.75 1.65
C ALA A 51 27.42 -12.97 2.68
N ASP A 52 28.66 -12.65 2.33
CA ASP A 52 29.58 -11.93 3.22
C ASP A 52 29.17 -10.45 3.29
N ALA A 53 28.85 -9.84 2.14
CA ALA A 53 28.35 -8.46 2.10
C ALA A 53 27.00 -8.32 2.83
N ALA A 54 26.11 -9.29 2.70
CA ALA A 54 24.82 -9.28 3.39
C ALA A 54 24.95 -9.44 4.90
N THR A 55 25.83 -10.34 5.35
CA THR A 55 26.10 -10.54 6.77
C THR A 55 26.76 -9.31 7.38
N LEU A 56 27.73 -8.71 6.69
CA LEU A 56 28.39 -7.47 7.11
C LEU A 56 27.40 -6.30 7.20
N ALA A 57 26.50 -6.17 6.22
CA ALA A 57 25.46 -5.15 6.25
C ALA A 57 24.50 -5.33 7.43
N ALA A 58 24.02 -6.56 7.68
CA ALA A 58 23.19 -6.85 8.84
C ALA A 58 23.92 -6.47 10.15
N GLN A 59 25.18 -6.88 10.29
CA GLN A 59 25.99 -6.57 11.47
C GLN A 59 26.15 -5.06 11.68
N THR A 60 26.45 -4.33 10.61
CA THR A 60 26.62 -2.86 10.66
C THR A 60 25.33 -2.16 11.08
N TYR A 61 24.19 -2.61 10.55
CA TYR A 61 22.88 -2.09 10.94
C TYR A 61 22.54 -2.41 12.40
N TYR A 62 22.84 -3.61 12.87
CA TYR A 62 22.62 -3.96 14.28
C TYR A 62 23.41 -3.04 15.20
N GLU A 63 24.71 -2.89 14.95
CA GLU A 63 25.62 -2.05 15.76
C GLU A 63 25.17 -0.58 15.80
N ALA A 64 24.76 -0.03 14.66
CA ALA A 64 24.23 1.32 14.59
C ALA A 64 22.94 1.50 15.43
N ASN A 65 22.04 0.52 15.40
CA ASN A 65 20.75 0.58 16.10
C ASN A 65 20.87 0.30 17.61
N VAL A 66 21.93 -0.35 18.08
CA VAL A 66 22.19 -0.57 19.51
C VAL A 66 23.15 0.44 20.13
N ALA A 67 23.66 1.42 19.37
CA ALA A 67 24.65 2.40 19.82
C ALA A 67 24.23 3.16 21.10
N ASN A 68 22.94 3.46 21.23
CA ASN A 68 22.38 4.18 22.39
C ASN A 68 21.70 3.26 23.42
N ARG A 69 21.80 1.93 23.26
CA ARG A 69 21.23 0.96 24.20
C ARG A 69 22.07 0.93 25.47
N ALA A 70 21.44 0.63 26.61
CA ALA A 70 22.17 0.35 27.84
C ALA A 70 23.26 -0.72 27.63
N PRO A 71 24.47 -0.54 28.20
CA PRO A 71 25.59 -1.44 27.98
C PRO A 71 25.28 -2.84 28.50
N LEU A 72 25.69 -3.84 27.73
CA LEU A 72 25.47 -5.25 28.03
C LEU A 72 26.76 -5.89 28.54
N ASN A 73 26.61 -6.88 29.42
CA ASN A 73 27.74 -7.71 29.86
C ASN A 73 28.17 -8.65 28.74
N LYS A 74 27.19 -9.17 27.99
CA LYS A 74 27.45 -10.05 26.87
C LYS A 74 26.47 -9.73 25.74
N ASP A 75 27.02 -9.37 24.60
CA ASP A 75 26.28 -9.28 23.34
C ASP A 75 27.01 -10.12 22.29
N THR A 76 26.42 -11.25 21.92
CA THR A 76 26.97 -12.15 20.90
C THR A 76 26.03 -12.29 19.71
N ILE A 77 25.16 -11.31 19.47
CA ILE A 77 24.27 -11.33 18.31
C ILE A 77 25.13 -11.26 17.05
N THR A 78 24.90 -12.23 16.16
CA THR A 78 25.56 -12.37 14.86
C THR A 78 24.52 -12.73 13.82
N PHE A 79 24.85 -12.49 12.55
CA PHE A 79 23.95 -12.78 11.45
C PHE A 79 24.56 -13.85 10.56
N LYS A 80 23.71 -14.67 9.96
CA LYS A 80 24.12 -15.68 8.99
C LYS A 80 23.14 -15.73 7.84
N VAL A 81 23.69 -15.99 6.66
CA VAL A 81 22.89 -16.33 5.49
C VAL A 81 22.56 -17.82 5.56
N VAL A 82 21.27 -18.13 5.47
CA VAL A 82 20.73 -19.50 5.50
C VAL A 82 19.87 -19.76 4.27
N ASP A 83 19.32 -20.98 4.17
CA ASP A 83 18.48 -21.42 3.04
C ASP A 83 19.13 -21.16 1.67
N ALA A 84 20.38 -21.59 1.50
CA ALA A 84 21.13 -21.48 0.23
C ALA A 84 21.20 -20.06 -0.37
N GLY A 85 21.34 -19.03 0.48
CA GLY A 85 21.47 -17.64 0.03
C GLY A 85 20.16 -16.88 -0.06
N THR A 86 19.08 -17.41 0.51
CA THR A 86 17.73 -16.84 0.39
C THR A 86 17.15 -16.37 1.72
N ALA A 87 17.88 -16.47 2.82
CA ALA A 87 17.43 -15.94 4.11
C ALA A 87 18.59 -15.39 4.91
N ILE A 88 18.32 -14.38 5.75
CA ILE A 88 19.22 -13.96 6.83
C ILE A 88 18.55 -14.35 8.14
N THR A 89 19.35 -14.91 9.05
CA THR A 89 18.93 -15.21 10.42
C THR A 89 19.86 -14.54 11.41
N ALA A 90 19.32 -14.12 12.55
CA ALA A 90 20.12 -13.69 13.70
C ALA A 90 20.31 -14.86 14.67
N GLU A 91 21.50 -14.99 15.23
CA GLU A 91 21.86 -15.97 16.27
C GLU A 91 22.63 -15.29 17.38
N GLY A 92 22.47 -15.76 18.62
CA GLY A 92 23.29 -15.30 19.74
C GLY A 92 22.51 -14.94 21.00
N THR A 93 23.16 -14.22 21.91
CA THR A 93 22.58 -13.89 23.21
C THR A 93 23.00 -12.49 23.64
N ALA A 94 22.03 -11.73 24.14
CA ALA A 94 22.22 -10.41 24.71
C ALA A 94 21.84 -10.45 26.20
N ILE A 95 22.75 -10.06 27.10
CA ILE A 95 22.59 -10.17 28.56
C ILE A 95 22.91 -8.83 29.24
N LEU A 96 21.97 -8.35 30.04
CA LEU A 96 22.12 -7.16 30.87
C LEU A 96 22.51 -7.56 32.31
N ASP A 97 23.47 -6.84 32.90
CA ASP A 97 23.77 -6.95 34.32
C ASP A 97 22.76 -6.18 35.17
N THR A 98 22.25 -6.85 36.20
CA THR A 98 21.40 -6.19 37.19
C THR A 98 22.24 -5.39 38.19
N THR A 99 21.74 -4.24 38.62
CA THR A 99 22.47 -3.37 39.56
C THR A 99 21.96 -3.56 40.98
N PHE A 100 20.65 -3.67 41.16
CA PHE A 100 19.99 -3.81 42.46
C PHE A 100 19.45 -5.23 42.68
N ILE A 101 18.88 -5.85 41.64
CA ILE A 101 18.36 -7.23 41.69
C ILE A 101 19.47 -8.24 42.03
N LYS A 102 20.74 -7.93 41.73
CA LYS A 102 21.90 -8.75 42.13
C LYS A 102 21.98 -9.05 43.63
N ILE A 103 21.44 -8.16 44.47
CA ILE A 103 21.38 -8.36 45.94
C ILE A 103 20.46 -9.54 46.29
N ALA A 104 19.43 -9.77 45.48
CA ALA A 104 18.54 -10.93 45.57
C ALA A 104 19.09 -12.19 44.86
N GLY A 105 20.36 -12.19 44.46
CA GLY A 105 21.06 -13.34 43.87
C GLY A 105 20.91 -13.49 42.35
N ILE A 106 20.02 -12.74 41.70
CA ILE A 106 19.87 -12.75 40.24
C ILE A 106 20.83 -11.70 39.67
N LYS A 107 21.98 -12.14 39.16
CA LYS A 107 23.04 -11.22 38.71
C LYS A 107 22.80 -10.65 37.32
N THR A 108 22.14 -11.40 36.46
CA THR A 108 21.96 -11.07 35.04
C THR A 108 20.54 -11.32 34.58
N LEU A 109 20.10 -10.56 33.58
CA LEU A 109 18.83 -10.77 32.90
C LEU A 109 19.07 -10.89 31.39
N PRO A 110 18.69 -12.01 30.74
CA PRO A 110 18.77 -12.13 29.30
C PRO A 110 17.75 -11.19 28.65
N LEU A 111 18.20 -10.42 27.65
CA LEU A 111 17.33 -9.61 26.80
C LEU A 111 16.75 -10.45 25.66
N LEU A 112 17.62 -11.27 25.06
CA LEU A 112 17.32 -12.14 23.94
C LEU A 112 18.22 -13.38 24.02
N LYS A 113 17.64 -14.57 23.79
CA LYS A 113 18.36 -15.83 23.61
C LYS A 113 17.90 -16.45 22.31
N LEU A 114 18.72 -16.38 21.27
CA LEU A 114 18.46 -17.00 19.99
C LEU A 114 19.29 -18.29 19.91
N SER A 115 18.83 -19.36 20.57
CA SER A 115 19.51 -20.66 20.58
C SER A 115 18.53 -21.81 20.34
N GLY A 116 18.89 -22.73 19.44
CA GLY A 116 18.09 -23.93 19.14
C GLY A 116 16.99 -23.65 18.11
N SER A 117 15.81 -23.23 18.57
CA SER A 117 14.57 -23.09 17.77
C SER A 117 13.96 -21.67 17.75
N GLU A 118 14.42 -20.76 18.61
CA GLU A 118 14.00 -19.36 18.62
C GLU A 118 14.98 -18.54 17.76
N HIS A 119 14.64 -18.29 16.49
CA HIS A 119 15.47 -17.53 15.55
C HIS A 119 14.66 -16.39 14.94
N SER A 120 15.16 -15.16 15.00
CA SER A 120 14.64 -14.07 14.16
C SER A 120 15.13 -14.30 12.73
N LYS A 121 14.28 -14.92 11.90
CA LYS A 121 14.57 -15.29 10.52
C LYS A 121 13.76 -14.40 9.56
N ALA A 122 14.44 -13.66 8.69
CA ALA A 122 13.79 -13.15 7.48
C ALA A 122 14.14 -14.07 6.33
N VAL A 123 13.11 -14.77 5.84
CA VAL A 123 13.19 -15.51 4.59
C VAL A 123 12.87 -14.54 3.47
N LEU A 124 13.83 -14.34 2.58
CA LEU A 124 13.54 -13.75 1.28
C LEU A 124 13.03 -14.87 0.39
N ALA A 125 11.89 -14.67 -0.26
CA ALA A 125 11.46 -15.53 -1.34
C ALA A 125 12.30 -15.25 -2.61
N VAL A 126 13.63 -15.43 -2.55
CA VAL A 126 14.49 -15.33 -3.73
C VAL A 126 14.47 -16.66 -4.46
N ASN A 127 13.38 -16.89 -5.22
CA ASN A 127 13.25 -17.80 -6.40
C ASN A 127 11.81 -18.26 -6.67
N GLY A 128 10.81 -17.53 -6.17
CA GLY A 128 9.42 -17.93 -6.34
C GLY A 128 9.02 -19.01 -5.34
N ASN A 129 7.75 -18.94 -4.98
CA ASN A 129 7.08 -19.79 -4.00
C ASN A 129 7.53 -19.59 -2.55
N ALA A 130 7.44 -18.33 -2.08
CA ALA A 130 6.73 -18.17 -0.81
C ALA A 130 5.42 -18.98 -0.97
N GLU A 131 5.00 -19.80 -0.01
CA GLU A 131 3.90 -20.77 -0.16
C GLU A 131 2.50 -20.14 -0.44
N PHE A 132 2.45 -18.96 -1.06
CA PHE A 132 1.31 -18.12 -1.35
C PHE A 132 1.55 -17.25 -2.59
N SER A 133 0.46 -16.85 -3.26
CA SER A 133 0.48 -15.86 -4.35
C SER A 133 0.20 -14.44 -3.84
N ILE A 134 0.62 -13.44 -4.59
CA ILE A 134 0.41 -12.03 -4.31
C ILE A 134 -0.29 -11.37 -5.49
N GLU A 135 -1.35 -10.61 -5.21
CA GLU A 135 -2.00 -9.74 -6.18
C GLU A 135 -2.08 -8.33 -5.59
N VAL A 136 -1.39 -7.39 -6.24
CA VAL A 136 -1.37 -5.99 -5.84
C VAL A 136 -2.11 -5.14 -6.85
N SER A 137 -2.93 -4.20 -6.41
CA SER A 137 -3.53 -3.18 -7.26
C SER A 137 -3.12 -1.81 -6.79
N LEU A 138 -2.49 -1.06 -7.69
CA LEU A 138 -1.86 0.20 -7.41
C LEU A 138 -2.71 1.34 -7.98
N MET A 139 -3.45 2.03 -7.10
CA MET A 139 -4.19 3.24 -7.44
C MET A 139 -3.26 4.44 -7.40
N LEU A 140 -3.11 5.08 -8.56
CA LEU A 140 -2.18 6.18 -8.79
C LEU A 140 -2.93 7.44 -9.15
N ASP A 141 -2.79 8.45 -8.32
CA ASP A 141 -3.27 9.80 -8.58
C ASP A 141 -2.46 10.41 -9.73
N VAL A 142 -3.15 10.71 -10.83
CA VAL A 142 -2.61 11.40 -12.01
C VAL A 142 -3.40 12.68 -12.28
N THR A 143 -3.81 13.36 -11.21
CA THR A 143 -4.53 14.64 -11.28
C THR A 143 -3.58 15.79 -11.58
N GLU A 144 -4.12 16.95 -11.96
CA GLU A 144 -3.31 18.14 -12.31
C GLU A 144 -2.34 18.56 -11.21
N THR A 145 -2.68 18.36 -9.93
CA THR A 145 -1.82 18.70 -8.78
C THR A 145 -0.49 17.94 -8.77
N MET A 146 -0.43 16.79 -9.45
CA MET A 146 0.78 15.99 -9.63
C MET A 146 1.79 16.59 -10.63
N CYS A 147 1.47 17.71 -11.28
CA CYS A 147 2.37 18.39 -12.20
C CYS A 147 3.39 19.34 -11.55
N SER A 148 3.30 19.60 -10.24
CA SER A 148 4.20 20.52 -9.53
C SER A 148 4.36 21.87 -10.27
N GLY A 149 3.26 22.61 -10.51
CA GLY A 149 3.28 23.91 -11.19
C GLY A 149 1.91 24.31 -11.77
N SER A 150 1.86 25.38 -12.58
CA SER A 150 0.63 25.90 -13.22
C SER A 150 0.24 25.21 -14.53
N ALA A 151 0.83 24.04 -14.83
CA ALA A 151 0.54 23.33 -16.07
C ALA A 151 -0.76 22.53 -15.94
N SER A 152 -1.70 22.72 -16.86
CA SER A 152 -2.98 22.00 -16.90
C SER A 152 -2.85 20.50 -17.24
N SER A 153 -1.67 20.09 -17.73
CA SER A 153 -1.28 18.70 -17.91
C SER A 153 0.23 18.56 -18.03
N CYS A 154 0.80 17.42 -17.64
CA CYS A 154 2.23 17.14 -17.80
C CYS A 154 2.53 15.64 -17.85
N ALA A 155 3.63 15.27 -18.52
CA ALA A 155 4.20 13.92 -18.47
C ALA A 155 5.38 13.80 -17.49
N THR A 156 5.96 14.94 -17.10
CA THR A 156 7.13 15.08 -16.24
C THR A 156 6.91 16.25 -15.28
N GLY A 157 7.47 16.16 -14.08
CA GLY A 157 7.28 17.09 -12.99
C GLY A 157 7.65 16.42 -11.68
N GLU A 158 8.12 17.18 -10.68
CA GLU A 158 8.70 16.61 -9.45
C GLU A 158 7.79 15.55 -8.81
N LYS A 159 6.48 15.83 -8.68
CA LYS A 159 5.56 14.90 -8.06
C LYS A 159 5.29 13.65 -8.90
N ILE A 160 4.93 13.82 -10.18
CA ILE A 160 4.62 12.70 -11.07
C ILE A 160 5.86 11.83 -11.34
N ASP A 161 7.04 12.42 -11.45
CA ASP A 161 8.29 11.68 -11.64
C ASP A 161 8.65 10.89 -10.38
N ALA A 162 8.50 11.48 -9.19
CA ALA A 162 8.68 10.77 -7.93
C ALA A 162 7.70 9.59 -7.78
N LEU A 163 6.43 9.78 -8.16
CA LEU A 163 5.44 8.71 -8.16
C LEU A 163 5.83 7.59 -9.12
N LYS A 164 6.27 7.92 -10.33
CA LYS A 164 6.72 6.94 -11.33
C LYS A 164 7.91 6.13 -10.81
N GLU A 165 8.92 6.78 -10.24
CA GLU A 165 10.06 6.07 -9.65
C GLU A 165 9.65 5.17 -8.48
N ALA A 166 8.82 5.68 -7.55
CA ALA A 166 8.36 4.92 -6.39
C ALA A 166 7.52 3.70 -6.77
N ALA A 167 6.62 3.85 -7.76
CA ALA A 167 5.82 2.74 -8.29
C ALA A 167 6.70 1.67 -8.94
N LYS A 168 7.69 2.06 -9.76
CA LYS A 168 8.64 1.12 -10.38
C LYS A 168 9.48 0.39 -9.33
N ASP A 169 9.95 1.09 -8.29
CA ASP A 169 10.66 0.46 -7.17
C ASP A 169 9.82 -0.63 -6.50
N LEU A 170 8.53 -0.35 -6.27
CA LEU A 170 7.61 -1.34 -5.71
C LEU A 170 7.39 -2.53 -6.65
N ILE A 171 7.11 -2.28 -7.92
CA ILE A 171 6.89 -3.32 -8.94
C ILE A 171 8.09 -4.26 -9.02
N ASN A 172 9.31 -3.71 -9.07
CA ASN A 172 10.53 -4.49 -9.20
C ASN A 172 10.82 -5.37 -7.98
N VAL A 173 10.34 -4.99 -6.79
CA VAL A 173 10.48 -5.75 -5.54
C VAL A 173 9.37 -6.77 -5.35
N VAL A 174 8.12 -6.42 -5.69
CA VAL A 174 6.95 -7.29 -5.48
C VAL A 174 6.85 -8.38 -6.55
N VAL A 175 7.04 -8.03 -7.82
CA VAL A 175 6.87 -8.99 -8.93
C VAL A 175 8.07 -9.92 -8.99
N TRP A 176 7.80 -11.22 -8.86
CA TRP A 176 8.84 -12.26 -8.92
C TRP A 176 9.18 -12.63 -10.36
N ASP A 177 10.44 -13.00 -10.60
CA ASP A 177 10.87 -13.48 -11.92
C ASP A 177 10.33 -14.89 -12.22
N SER A 178 10.15 -15.72 -11.18
CA SER A 178 9.52 -17.04 -11.26
C SER A 178 8.04 -16.95 -10.91
N GLN A 179 7.18 -17.46 -11.80
CA GLN A 179 5.71 -17.45 -11.67
C GLN A 179 5.15 -18.89 -11.67
N GLY A 180 5.93 -19.86 -11.15
CA GLY A 180 5.67 -21.29 -11.25
C GLY A 180 4.45 -21.77 -10.45
N ALA A 181 4.61 -22.12 -9.16
CA ALA A 181 3.49 -22.65 -8.37
C ALA A 181 2.68 -21.57 -7.66
N HIS A 182 3.28 -20.40 -7.44
CA HIS A 182 2.67 -19.20 -6.92
C HIS A 182 3.06 -18.03 -7.80
N THR A 183 2.15 -17.07 -7.87
CA THR A 183 2.29 -15.91 -8.76
C THR A 183 2.40 -14.64 -7.95
N SER A 184 3.11 -13.66 -8.49
CA SER A 184 3.11 -12.28 -7.97
C SER A 184 2.80 -11.34 -9.13
N ARG A 185 1.64 -10.69 -9.06
CA ARG A 185 1.05 -9.90 -10.15
C ARG A 185 0.61 -8.54 -9.64
N VAL A 186 0.76 -7.53 -10.49
CA VAL A 186 0.40 -6.14 -10.19
C VAL A 186 -0.60 -5.64 -11.24
N ALA A 187 -1.61 -4.90 -10.80
CA ALA A 187 -2.51 -4.11 -11.61
C ALA A 187 -2.25 -2.62 -11.36
N ILE A 188 -2.46 -1.78 -12.37
CA ILE A 188 -2.23 -0.33 -12.29
C ILE A 188 -3.55 0.38 -12.59
N VAL A 189 -3.97 1.25 -11.67
CA VAL A 189 -5.19 2.05 -11.75
C VAL A 189 -4.85 3.54 -11.67
N PRO A 190 -4.48 4.16 -12.80
CA PRO A 190 -4.38 5.60 -12.85
C PRO A 190 -5.78 6.22 -12.77
N PHE A 191 -5.97 7.24 -11.94
CA PHE A 191 -7.21 7.97 -11.86
C PHE A 191 -7.00 9.48 -11.91
N SER A 192 -7.99 10.18 -12.45
CA SER A 192 -8.15 11.62 -12.35
C SER A 192 -9.64 11.85 -12.10
N GLU A 193 -10.34 12.59 -12.96
CA GLU A 193 -11.77 12.87 -12.78
C GLU A 193 -12.56 11.57 -12.76
N ALA A 194 -12.14 10.64 -13.60
CA ALA A 194 -12.71 9.32 -13.82
C ALA A 194 -11.60 8.26 -13.92
N VAL A 195 -11.96 7.06 -14.34
CA VAL A 195 -11.01 6.02 -14.76
C VAL A 195 -11.20 5.74 -16.25
N ASN A 196 -10.08 5.54 -16.96
CA ASN A 196 -10.10 5.12 -18.36
C ASN A 196 -9.97 3.60 -18.44
N ILE A 197 -10.96 2.93 -19.04
CA ILE A 197 -11.00 1.46 -19.13
C ILE A 197 -10.19 0.90 -20.31
N GLY A 198 -9.57 1.75 -21.11
CA GLY A 198 -8.79 1.39 -22.29
C GLY A 198 -9.59 0.51 -23.26
N THR A 199 -9.09 -0.69 -23.48
CA THR A 199 -9.65 -1.69 -24.40
C THR A 199 -10.45 -2.79 -23.69
N LEU A 200 -10.76 -2.62 -22.39
CA LEU A 200 -11.63 -3.55 -21.67
C LEU A 200 -13.02 -3.63 -22.32
N ASP A 201 -13.71 -4.75 -22.06
CA ASP A 201 -15.04 -4.98 -22.62
C ASP A 201 -16.01 -3.86 -22.21
N THR A 202 -16.51 -3.13 -23.21
CA THR A 202 -17.45 -2.03 -23.01
C THR A 202 -18.82 -2.47 -22.46
N SER A 203 -19.10 -3.78 -22.44
CA SER A 203 -20.32 -4.34 -21.83
C SER A 203 -20.45 -4.02 -20.33
N ILE A 204 -19.33 -3.68 -19.65
CA ILE A 204 -19.30 -3.26 -18.25
C ILE A 204 -19.86 -1.84 -18.02
N VAL A 205 -20.12 -1.08 -19.09
CA VAL A 205 -20.58 0.30 -19.05
C VAL A 205 -22.05 0.38 -19.45
N LEU A 206 -22.82 1.23 -18.78
CA LEU A 206 -24.20 1.50 -19.19
C LEU A 206 -24.24 2.06 -20.62
N PRO A 207 -25.22 1.63 -21.44
CA PRO A 207 -25.43 2.25 -22.74
C PRO A 207 -25.82 3.72 -22.56
N GLY A 208 -25.53 4.53 -23.57
CA GLY A 208 -25.91 5.94 -23.54
C GLY A 208 -25.61 6.64 -24.86
N PRO A 209 -26.35 7.71 -25.18
CA PRO A 209 -26.21 8.43 -26.44
C PRO A 209 -24.83 9.10 -26.55
N VAL A 210 -24.42 9.42 -27.77
CA VAL A 210 -23.15 10.16 -28.01
C VAL A 210 -23.15 11.56 -27.38
N SER A 211 -24.32 12.15 -27.18
CA SER A 211 -24.47 13.40 -26.44
C SER A 211 -25.81 13.50 -25.72
N LYS A 212 -25.86 14.32 -24.67
CA LYS A 212 -27.08 14.67 -23.90
C LYS A 212 -27.21 16.19 -23.80
N LYS A 213 -28.44 16.69 -23.70
CA LYS A 213 -28.72 18.09 -23.30
C LYS A 213 -29.17 18.08 -21.85
N LEU A 214 -28.40 18.71 -20.97
CA LEU A 214 -28.61 18.70 -19.52
C LEU A 214 -28.14 20.04 -18.95
N ARG A 215 -28.66 20.42 -17.78
CA ARG A 215 -28.29 21.69 -17.12
C ARG A 215 -26.89 21.60 -16.54
N ASN A 216 -26.09 22.64 -16.73
CA ASN A 216 -24.86 22.84 -15.94
C ASN A 216 -25.17 23.52 -14.60
N ALA A 217 -24.15 23.70 -13.77
CA ALA A 217 -24.30 24.37 -12.48
C ALA A 217 -24.65 25.87 -12.57
N GLU A 218 -24.49 26.49 -13.74
CA GLU A 218 -24.97 27.87 -14.03
C GLU A 218 -26.49 27.90 -14.31
N GLY A 219 -27.13 26.73 -14.39
CA GLY A 219 -28.55 26.60 -14.71
C GLY A 219 -28.86 26.61 -16.21
N SER A 220 -27.85 26.71 -17.08
CA SER A 220 -27.98 26.72 -18.54
C SER A 220 -28.10 25.31 -19.11
N ASN A 221 -28.99 25.12 -20.09
CA ASN A 221 -29.06 23.87 -20.84
C ASN A 221 -27.92 23.78 -21.84
N VAL A 222 -27.01 22.83 -21.64
CA VAL A 222 -25.82 22.69 -22.47
C VAL A 222 -25.71 21.27 -23.02
N ARG A 223 -25.00 21.14 -24.14
CA ARG A 223 -24.71 19.82 -24.72
C ARG A 223 -23.48 19.24 -24.04
N TRP A 224 -23.59 17.97 -23.66
CA TRP A 224 -22.54 17.17 -23.07
C TRP A 224 -22.26 15.99 -23.99
N TYR A 225 -21.00 15.66 -24.20
CA TYR A 225 -20.56 14.59 -25.09
C TYR A 225 -20.02 13.43 -24.26
N LYS A 226 -20.37 12.22 -24.67
CA LYS A 226 -19.87 11.00 -24.03
C LYS A 226 -18.36 10.93 -24.21
N ALA A 227 -17.62 10.79 -23.12
CA ALA A 227 -16.18 10.57 -23.14
C ALA A 227 -15.88 9.08 -23.42
N PRO A 228 -15.26 8.72 -24.55
CA PRO A 228 -14.99 7.32 -24.88
C PRO A 228 -14.07 6.66 -23.84
N ALA A 229 -14.34 5.39 -23.53
CA ALA A 229 -13.61 4.57 -22.55
C ALA A 229 -13.51 5.17 -21.13
N CYS A 230 -14.26 6.23 -20.83
CA CYS A 230 -14.22 6.90 -19.54
C CYS A 230 -15.43 6.52 -18.70
N VAL A 231 -15.18 6.05 -17.48
CA VAL A 231 -16.22 5.56 -16.58
C VAL A 231 -16.17 6.26 -15.22
N ALA A 232 -17.35 6.54 -14.70
CA ALA A 232 -17.56 7.03 -13.35
C ALA A 232 -18.00 5.90 -12.41
N GLU A 233 -18.37 6.28 -11.20
CA GLU A 233 -18.94 5.41 -10.17
C GLU A 233 -20.20 4.63 -10.64
N ARG A 234 -20.46 3.53 -9.96
CA ARG A 234 -21.70 2.76 -10.09
C ARG A 234 -22.75 3.34 -9.16
N PHE A 235 -24.02 3.23 -9.55
CA PHE A 235 -25.15 3.60 -8.71
C PHE A 235 -26.03 2.38 -8.43
N GLY A 236 -26.77 2.45 -7.33
CA GLY A 236 -27.67 1.39 -6.91
C GLY A 236 -27.07 0.44 -5.87
N PRO A 237 -27.59 -0.79 -5.74
CA PRO A 237 -27.29 -1.67 -4.60
C PRO A 237 -25.83 -2.11 -4.51
N ASN A 238 -25.11 -2.11 -5.64
CA ASN A 238 -23.73 -2.55 -5.73
C ASN A 238 -22.74 -1.39 -5.94
N ALA A 239 -23.13 -0.17 -5.57
CA ALA A 239 -22.28 1.02 -5.65
C ALA A 239 -20.98 0.89 -4.82
N PHE A 240 -21.03 0.13 -3.72
CA PHE A 240 -19.93 0.01 -2.75
C PHE A 240 -19.46 -1.43 -2.52
N ASN A 241 -19.69 -2.32 -3.47
CA ASN A 241 -19.16 -3.69 -3.44
C ASN A 241 -18.51 -4.05 -4.79
N ASP A 242 -17.96 -5.25 -4.85
CA ASP A 242 -17.24 -5.78 -6.01
C ASP A 242 -18.08 -6.73 -6.87
N ALA A 243 -19.40 -6.78 -6.69
CA ALA A 243 -20.26 -7.60 -7.54
C ALA A 243 -20.02 -7.26 -9.02
N ALA A 244 -19.90 -8.29 -9.86
CA ALA A 244 -19.62 -8.11 -11.28
C ALA A 244 -20.67 -7.19 -11.95
N PRO A 245 -20.26 -6.34 -12.90
CA PRO A 245 -21.20 -5.46 -13.59
C PRO A 245 -22.17 -6.30 -14.45
N ALA A 246 -23.46 -6.16 -14.22
CA ALA A 246 -24.49 -6.94 -14.90
C ALA A 246 -25.78 -6.12 -15.10
N PHE A 247 -26.51 -6.39 -16.18
CA PHE A 247 -27.79 -5.73 -16.48
C PHE A 247 -27.75 -4.20 -16.34
N THR A 248 -28.52 -3.63 -15.42
CA THR A 248 -28.61 -2.18 -15.14
C THR A 248 -27.61 -1.71 -14.10
N ASP A 249 -26.85 -2.61 -13.51
CA ASP A 249 -25.86 -2.35 -12.47
C ASP A 249 -24.46 -2.43 -13.08
N ARG A 250 -24.18 -1.42 -13.91
CA ARG A 250 -22.96 -1.25 -14.70
C ARG A 250 -22.36 0.12 -14.41
N LEU A 251 -21.12 0.32 -14.83
CA LEU A 251 -20.42 1.59 -14.68
C LEU A 251 -21.12 2.71 -15.44
N THR A 252 -21.14 3.90 -14.85
CA THR A 252 -21.76 5.08 -15.48
C THR A 252 -20.82 5.65 -16.54
N PRO A 253 -21.26 5.84 -17.80
CA PRO A 253 -20.46 6.53 -18.81
C PRO A 253 -20.31 8.01 -18.44
N VAL A 254 -19.09 8.54 -18.57
CA VAL A 254 -18.80 9.95 -18.30
C VAL A 254 -19.25 10.82 -19.49
N TYR A 255 -19.81 11.99 -19.18
CA TYR A 255 -20.14 13.03 -20.14
C TYR A 255 -19.44 14.34 -19.76
N THR A 256 -18.62 14.84 -20.67
CA THR A 256 -17.88 16.11 -20.52
C THR A 256 -18.31 17.11 -21.60
N LYS A 257 -17.90 18.37 -21.46
CA LYS A 257 -18.22 19.42 -22.43
C LYS A 257 -17.53 19.26 -23.77
N ASP A 258 -16.37 18.61 -23.76
CA ASP A 258 -15.48 18.43 -24.90
C ASP A 258 -15.38 16.98 -25.36
N GLY A 259 -16.10 16.06 -24.70
CA GLY A 259 -16.05 14.63 -24.99
C GLY A 259 -14.69 13.99 -24.66
N GLN A 260 -13.82 14.68 -23.94
CA GLN A 260 -12.52 14.17 -23.56
C GLN A 260 -12.63 13.32 -22.29
N CYS A 261 -11.92 12.19 -22.29
CA CYS A 261 -11.72 11.41 -21.08
C CYS A 261 -10.55 11.98 -20.28
N ARG A 262 -10.76 12.19 -18.99
CA ARG A 262 -9.72 12.54 -18.02
C ARG A 262 -9.69 11.39 -17.02
N PRO A 263 -8.66 10.52 -17.02
CA PRO A 263 -7.25 10.79 -17.34
C PRO A 263 -6.77 10.35 -18.74
N GLY A 264 -7.65 10.00 -19.67
CA GLY A 264 -7.28 9.71 -21.07
C GLY A 264 -6.56 8.38 -21.29
N SER A 265 -6.20 8.10 -22.54
CA SER A 265 -5.78 6.77 -22.98
C SER A 265 -4.41 6.35 -22.43
N ASP A 266 -3.47 7.29 -22.27
CA ASP A 266 -2.16 7.02 -21.66
C ASP A 266 -2.29 6.50 -20.22
N ASN A 267 -3.39 6.84 -19.56
CA ASN A 267 -3.72 6.48 -18.19
C ASN A 267 -4.84 5.42 -18.10
N ALA A 268 -5.05 4.63 -19.16
CA ALA A 268 -5.96 3.48 -19.11
C ALA A 268 -5.55 2.49 -18.01
N VAL A 269 -6.50 1.80 -17.38
CA VAL A 269 -6.18 0.75 -16.40
C VAL A 269 -5.39 -0.40 -17.04
N LEU A 270 -4.51 -1.00 -16.26
CA LEU A 270 -3.80 -2.21 -16.63
C LEU A 270 -4.21 -3.32 -15.65
N PRO A 271 -4.91 -4.38 -16.12
CA PRO A 271 -5.22 -5.56 -15.31
C PRO A 271 -3.96 -6.27 -14.78
N LEU A 272 -4.15 -7.21 -13.85
CA LEU A 272 -3.06 -7.96 -13.23
C LEU A 272 -2.11 -8.58 -14.27
N THR A 273 -0.82 -8.33 -14.13
CA THR A 273 0.23 -8.99 -14.90
C THR A 273 1.48 -9.17 -14.05
N SER A 274 2.31 -10.16 -14.40
CA SER A 274 3.66 -10.34 -13.86
C SER A 274 4.75 -9.82 -14.81
N ASP A 275 4.38 -9.24 -15.95
CA ASP A 275 5.33 -8.69 -16.91
C ASP A 275 5.84 -7.32 -16.42
N LYS A 276 7.05 -7.32 -15.83
CA LYS A 276 7.73 -6.11 -15.34
C LYS A 276 7.94 -5.06 -16.45
N SER A 277 8.18 -5.48 -17.69
CA SER A 277 8.37 -4.54 -18.80
C SER A 277 7.06 -3.82 -19.11
N VAL A 278 5.96 -4.56 -19.21
CA VAL A 278 4.62 -3.96 -19.43
C VAL A 278 4.24 -3.02 -18.28
N LEU A 279 4.49 -3.43 -17.03
CA LEU A 279 4.22 -2.61 -15.85
C LEU A 279 5.06 -1.33 -15.84
N ASN A 280 6.37 -1.43 -16.03
CA ASN A 280 7.26 -0.26 -16.01
C ASN A 280 6.98 0.70 -17.16
N ASN A 281 6.73 0.17 -18.38
CA ASN A 281 6.34 1.00 -19.53
C ASN A 281 5.00 1.72 -19.29
N LYS A 282 4.06 1.05 -18.61
CA LYS A 282 2.78 1.68 -18.23
C LYS A 282 2.99 2.84 -17.26
N ILE A 283 3.85 2.66 -16.26
CA ILE A 283 4.20 3.73 -15.30
C ILE A 283 4.90 4.89 -16.01
N ASP A 284 5.86 4.62 -16.89
CA ASP A 284 6.60 5.65 -17.61
C ASP A 284 5.68 6.51 -18.50
N GLY A 285 4.64 5.91 -19.06
CA GLY A 285 3.64 6.57 -19.91
C GLY A 285 2.61 7.44 -19.17
N LEU A 286 2.55 7.43 -17.84
CA LEU A 286 1.53 8.18 -17.09
C LEU A 286 1.64 9.69 -17.32
N LYS A 287 0.48 10.36 -17.39
CA LYS A 287 0.38 11.82 -17.54
C LYS A 287 -0.57 12.39 -16.50
N ALA A 288 -0.15 13.43 -15.80
CA ALA A 288 -0.98 14.10 -14.80
C ALA A 288 -1.84 15.18 -15.46
N TYR A 289 -3.15 15.19 -15.18
CA TYR A 289 -4.11 16.24 -15.55
C TYR A 289 -5.51 15.99 -14.97
N GLY A 290 -6.34 17.03 -14.88
CA GLY A 290 -7.75 16.93 -14.43
C GLY A 290 -7.94 16.93 -12.91
N LEU A 291 -9.19 16.80 -12.47
CA LEU A 291 -9.60 16.81 -11.05
C LEU A 291 -9.58 15.43 -10.40
N SER A 292 -9.86 15.33 -9.10
CA SER A 292 -9.57 14.14 -8.30
C SER A 292 -10.82 13.32 -7.95
N GLY A 293 -11.11 12.30 -8.75
CA GLY A 293 -12.18 11.31 -8.56
C GLY A 293 -11.76 10.08 -7.76
N GLY A 294 -11.18 10.28 -6.58
CA GLY A 294 -10.48 9.21 -5.84
C GLY A 294 -11.31 7.98 -5.44
N HIS A 295 -12.61 8.13 -5.17
CA HIS A 295 -13.49 6.96 -4.97
C HIS A 295 -13.56 6.05 -6.19
N ILE A 296 -13.49 6.60 -7.41
CA ILE A 296 -13.52 5.81 -8.65
C ILE A 296 -12.21 5.02 -8.77
N GLY A 297 -11.08 5.66 -8.50
CA GLY A 297 -9.78 4.97 -8.39
C GLY A 297 -9.80 3.87 -7.32
N THR A 298 -10.42 4.15 -6.16
CA THR A 298 -10.53 3.20 -5.04
C THR A 298 -11.39 1.99 -5.43
N ALA A 299 -12.51 2.22 -6.11
CA ALA A 299 -13.37 1.15 -6.62
C ALA A 299 -12.63 0.28 -7.64
N TRP A 300 -11.94 0.91 -8.60
CA TRP A 300 -11.18 0.19 -9.62
C TRP A 300 -9.98 -0.57 -9.06
N ALA A 301 -9.36 -0.05 -7.99
CA ALA A 301 -8.32 -0.78 -7.28
C ALA A 301 -8.85 -2.13 -6.77
N TRP A 302 -10.09 -2.15 -6.27
CA TRP A 302 -10.77 -3.36 -5.83
C TRP A 302 -11.22 -4.23 -7.01
N TYR A 303 -11.82 -3.63 -8.05
CA TYR A 303 -12.33 -4.38 -9.21
C TYR A 303 -11.24 -5.19 -9.90
N LEU A 304 -10.03 -4.65 -10.02
CA LEU A 304 -8.89 -5.39 -10.59
C LEU A 304 -8.29 -6.45 -9.65
N LEU A 305 -8.74 -6.52 -8.39
CA LEU A 305 -8.40 -7.58 -7.44
C LEU A 305 -9.54 -8.58 -7.21
N SER A 306 -10.76 -8.26 -7.64
CA SER A 306 -11.92 -9.09 -7.35
C SER A 306 -12.07 -10.24 -8.36
N PRO A 307 -12.16 -11.51 -7.90
CA PRO A 307 -12.48 -12.63 -8.78
C PRO A 307 -13.88 -12.51 -9.41
N GLU A 308 -14.80 -11.75 -8.81
CA GLU A 308 -16.14 -11.51 -9.38
C GLU A 308 -16.05 -10.77 -10.72
N TRP A 309 -15.04 -9.91 -10.88
CA TRP A 309 -14.77 -9.20 -12.13
C TRP A 309 -14.01 -10.03 -13.16
N GLY A 310 -13.60 -11.27 -12.83
CA GLY A 310 -12.78 -12.11 -13.70
C GLY A 310 -13.39 -12.35 -15.09
N ASN A 311 -14.72 -12.44 -15.20
CA ASN A 311 -15.38 -12.70 -16.49
C ASN A 311 -15.35 -11.50 -17.45
N VAL A 312 -15.20 -10.29 -16.95
CA VAL A 312 -15.15 -9.06 -17.75
C VAL A 312 -13.73 -8.54 -17.97
N LEU A 313 -12.74 -9.21 -17.35
CA LEU A 313 -11.32 -8.94 -17.52
C LEU A 313 -10.68 -9.90 -18.53
N PRO A 314 -9.60 -9.47 -19.22
CA PRO A 314 -8.81 -10.35 -20.08
C PRO A 314 -8.33 -11.58 -19.31
N ALA A 315 -8.30 -12.75 -19.98
CA ALA A 315 -8.01 -14.02 -19.34
C ALA A 315 -6.71 -14.04 -18.51
N HIS A 316 -5.65 -13.39 -19.01
CA HIS A 316 -4.35 -13.29 -18.32
C HIS A 316 -4.39 -12.38 -17.07
N GLY A 317 -5.34 -11.43 -17.03
CA GLY A 317 -5.50 -10.45 -15.96
C GLY A 317 -6.55 -10.82 -14.92
N ARG A 318 -7.08 -12.05 -14.94
CA ARG A 318 -8.11 -12.49 -14.00
C ARG A 318 -7.55 -12.67 -12.58
N PRO A 319 -8.17 -12.06 -11.56
CA PRO A 319 -7.77 -12.27 -10.17
C PRO A 319 -8.08 -13.70 -9.69
N LEU A 320 -7.26 -14.18 -8.77
CA LEU A 320 -7.45 -15.47 -8.10
C LEU A 320 -8.64 -15.41 -7.12
N SER A 321 -9.22 -16.57 -6.81
CA SER A 321 -10.37 -16.69 -5.92
C SER A 321 -10.07 -16.22 -4.49
N TYR A 322 -11.04 -15.54 -3.87
CA TYR A 322 -10.98 -15.15 -2.46
C TYR A 322 -10.82 -16.33 -1.50
N ALA A 323 -11.25 -17.53 -1.89
CA ALA A 323 -11.09 -18.73 -1.08
C ALA A 323 -9.62 -18.99 -0.68
N LEU A 324 -8.67 -18.67 -1.56
CA LEU A 324 -7.23 -18.87 -1.31
C LEU A 324 -6.68 -17.98 -0.18
N MET A 325 -7.35 -16.87 0.16
CA MET A 325 -6.94 -16.02 1.28
C MET A 325 -7.27 -16.64 2.65
N SER A 326 -8.22 -17.58 2.69
CA SER A 326 -8.57 -18.32 3.90
C SER A 326 -7.81 -19.63 4.04
N GLN A 327 -7.42 -20.24 2.92
CA GLN A 327 -6.65 -21.47 2.87
C GLN A 327 -5.22 -21.22 3.34
N ARG A 328 -4.67 -22.16 4.10
CA ARG A 328 -3.33 -22.03 4.69
C ARG A 328 -2.34 -23.00 4.05
N SER A 329 -1.12 -22.52 3.86
CA SER A 329 0.03 -23.33 3.49
C SER A 329 0.53 -24.18 4.66
N SER A 330 1.55 -25.01 4.41
CA SER A 330 2.27 -25.78 5.44
C SER A 330 2.82 -24.92 6.57
N SER A 331 3.25 -23.69 6.29
CA SER A 331 3.69 -22.72 7.30
C SER A 331 2.56 -21.95 7.99
N GLY A 332 1.29 -22.30 7.73
CA GLY A 332 0.12 -21.65 8.33
C GLY A 332 -0.23 -20.30 7.72
N ARG A 333 0.34 -19.93 6.56
CA ARG A 333 0.11 -18.63 5.89
C ARG A 333 -0.99 -18.71 4.85
N PRO A 334 -1.79 -17.64 4.63
CA PRO A 334 -2.75 -17.58 3.53
C PRO A 334 -2.10 -17.94 2.19
N LEU A 335 -2.74 -18.76 1.35
CA LEU A 335 -2.25 -19.10 0.01
C LEU A 335 -2.35 -17.95 -1.00
N LEU A 336 -3.03 -16.87 -0.64
CA LEU A 336 -3.14 -15.65 -1.43
C LEU A 336 -3.17 -14.43 -0.53
N GLN A 337 -2.43 -13.39 -0.90
CA GLN A 337 -2.57 -12.05 -0.38
C GLN A 337 -3.06 -11.12 -1.49
N LYS A 338 -4.16 -10.41 -1.22
CA LYS A 338 -4.64 -9.32 -2.07
C LYS A 338 -4.36 -7.99 -1.38
N VAL A 339 -3.71 -7.09 -2.10
CA VAL A 339 -3.24 -5.82 -1.54
C VAL A 339 -3.65 -4.67 -2.44
N ALA A 340 -4.37 -3.70 -1.90
CA ALA A 340 -4.61 -2.42 -2.56
C ALA A 340 -3.64 -1.38 -2.01
N ILE A 341 -3.02 -0.60 -2.90
CA ILE A 341 -2.16 0.53 -2.53
C ILE A 341 -2.80 1.79 -3.12
N LEU A 342 -3.28 2.68 -2.25
CA LEU A 342 -3.98 3.90 -2.63
C LEU A 342 -3.07 5.10 -2.40
N MET A 343 -2.65 5.76 -3.48
CA MET A 343 -1.78 6.94 -3.40
C MET A 343 -2.52 8.18 -3.90
N THR A 344 -2.36 9.31 -3.21
CA THR A 344 -2.86 10.63 -3.65
C THR A 344 -2.03 11.77 -3.07
N ASP A 345 -2.00 12.89 -3.78
CA ASP A 345 -1.37 14.15 -3.35
C ASP A 345 -2.38 15.23 -2.94
N GLY A 346 -3.67 14.89 -2.91
CA GLY A 346 -4.74 15.86 -2.67
C GLY A 346 -6.07 15.24 -2.24
N GLY A 347 -7.07 16.11 -2.08
CA GLY A 347 -8.42 15.70 -1.69
C GLY A 347 -9.24 15.19 -2.86
N TYR A 348 -10.17 14.30 -2.58
CA TYR A 348 -11.10 13.80 -3.59
C TYR A 348 -12.22 14.81 -3.80
N ASN A 349 -12.13 15.56 -4.89
CA ASN A 349 -12.93 16.76 -5.15
C ASN A 349 -13.83 16.65 -6.39
N ASN A 350 -13.87 15.46 -7.00
CA ASN A 350 -14.73 15.16 -8.13
C ASN A 350 -15.56 13.90 -7.84
N GLN A 351 -16.86 14.00 -8.06
CA GLN A 351 -17.83 12.91 -8.07
C GLN A 351 -18.85 13.18 -9.16
N HIS A 352 -19.62 12.16 -9.57
CA HIS A 352 -20.51 12.24 -10.70
C HIS A 352 -21.97 12.06 -10.29
N CYS A 353 -22.85 12.65 -11.08
CA CYS A 353 -24.26 12.29 -11.08
C CYS A 353 -24.48 10.97 -11.83
N ASP A 354 -25.62 10.33 -11.58
CA ASP A 354 -26.12 9.16 -12.33
C ASP A 354 -26.25 9.41 -13.85
N THR A 355 -26.37 10.67 -14.24
CA THR A 355 -26.38 11.11 -15.64
C THR A 355 -24.99 11.09 -16.31
N GLY A 356 -23.92 10.95 -15.53
CA GLY A 356 -22.52 10.85 -15.97
C GLY A 356 -21.74 12.17 -16.00
N GLN A 357 -22.32 13.28 -15.52
CA GLN A 357 -21.64 14.57 -15.40
C GLN A 357 -20.99 14.70 -14.04
N ALA A 358 -19.92 15.49 -13.95
CA ALA A 358 -19.42 15.93 -12.65
C ALA A 358 -20.56 16.62 -11.85
N ASP A 359 -20.65 16.32 -10.57
CA ASP A 359 -21.60 16.87 -9.61
C ASP A 359 -21.43 18.40 -9.48
N ARG A 360 -22.53 19.12 -9.20
CA ARG A 360 -22.55 20.56 -8.87
C ARG A 360 -21.56 20.95 -7.78
N SER A 361 -21.24 20.04 -6.86
CA SER A 361 -20.32 20.24 -5.74
C SER A 361 -18.86 19.92 -6.09
N SER A 362 -18.57 19.46 -7.32
CA SER A 362 -17.18 19.26 -7.75
C SER A 362 -16.43 20.59 -7.85
N THR A 363 -15.10 20.55 -7.82
CA THR A 363 -14.24 21.73 -7.99
C THR A 363 -14.10 22.19 -9.44
N ALA A 364 -14.76 21.53 -10.40
CA ALA A 364 -14.77 21.95 -11.79
C ALA A 364 -15.41 23.35 -11.96
N ALA A 365 -15.01 24.06 -13.01
CA ALA A 365 -15.63 25.32 -13.40
C ALA A 365 -17.16 25.15 -13.53
N LEU A 366 -17.96 26.13 -13.10
CA LEU A 366 -19.43 26.07 -13.09
C LEU A 366 -20.01 25.65 -14.45
N ALA A 367 -19.43 26.18 -15.53
CA ALA A 367 -19.82 25.84 -16.89
C ALA A 367 -19.63 24.35 -17.22
N SER A 368 -18.63 23.69 -16.60
CA SER A 368 -18.12 22.35 -16.90
C SER A 368 -18.59 21.25 -15.93
N LYS A 369 -19.43 21.58 -14.93
CA LYS A 369 -20.12 20.61 -14.06
C LYS A 369 -21.63 20.67 -14.19
N GLY A 370 -22.28 19.56 -13.87
CA GLY A 370 -23.72 19.38 -13.94
C GLY A 370 -24.45 20.21 -12.88
N GLY A 371 -25.73 20.50 -13.14
CA GLY A 371 -26.65 21.10 -12.16
C GLY A 371 -27.31 20.06 -11.24
N CYS A 372 -26.61 18.98 -10.93
CA CYS A 372 -27.12 17.79 -10.23
C CYS A 372 -26.20 17.41 -9.07
N GLU A 373 -26.69 16.58 -8.15
CA GLU A 373 -25.91 16.02 -7.04
C GLU A 373 -25.68 14.53 -7.26
N SER A 374 -24.52 14.02 -6.81
CA SER A 374 -24.30 12.58 -6.78
C SER A 374 -25.27 11.91 -5.80
N ALA A 375 -25.92 10.84 -6.24
CA ALA A 375 -26.77 10.01 -5.39
C ALA A 375 -25.98 9.20 -4.34
N ASN A 376 -24.66 9.10 -4.51
CA ASN A 376 -23.77 8.32 -3.66
C ASN A 376 -23.03 9.16 -2.60
N SER A 377 -23.37 10.44 -2.43
CA SER A 377 -22.68 11.42 -1.57
C SER A 377 -21.26 11.79 -2.06
N ARG A 378 -20.44 12.37 -1.19
CA ARG A 378 -19.14 12.95 -1.58
C ARG A 378 -18.12 11.87 -1.93
N SER A 379 -17.17 12.26 -2.76
CA SER A 379 -16.03 11.44 -3.18
C SER A 379 -15.29 10.80 -2.00
N GLU A 380 -15.07 11.53 -0.89
CA GLU A 380 -14.40 10.98 0.29
C GLU A 380 -15.24 9.91 1.01
N ASP A 381 -16.54 10.17 1.21
CA ASP A 381 -17.47 9.25 1.89
C ASP A 381 -17.60 7.92 1.13
N GLN A 382 -17.64 8.01 -0.20
CA GLN A 382 -17.67 6.86 -1.08
C GLN A 382 -16.39 6.02 -0.99
N ALA A 383 -15.22 6.67 -1.02
CA ALA A 383 -13.94 5.98 -0.87
C ALA A 383 -13.86 5.24 0.47
N GLN A 384 -14.30 5.87 1.57
CA GLN A 384 -14.33 5.25 2.89
C GLN A 384 -15.23 4.00 2.93
N ARG A 385 -16.41 4.07 2.32
CA ARG A 385 -17.34 2.91 2.19
C ARG A 385 -16.73 1.77 1.38
N LEU A 386 -16.10 2.09 0.25
CA LEU A 386 -15.39 1.11 -0.58
C LEU A 386 -14.24 0.46 0.19
N CYS A 387 -13.42 1.25 0.89
CA CYS A 387 -12.34 0.74 1.71
C CYS A 387 -12.83 -0.16 2.84
N ALA A 388 -13.95 0.18 3.49
CA ALA A 388 -14.56 -0.67 4.51
C ALA A 388 -15.01 -2.03 3.94
N ALA A 389 -15.67 -2.03 2.78
CA ALA A 389 -16.11 -3.25 2.11
C ALA A 389 -14.93 -4.09 1.60
N MET A 390 -13.91 -3.45 1.04
CA MET A 390 -12.68 -4.09 0.58
C MET A 390 -11.93 -4.77 1.75
N LYS A 391 -11.84 -4.10 2.91
CA LYS A 391 -11.31 -4.70 4.16
C LYS A 391 -12.14 -5.89 4.65
N SER A 392 -13.47 -5.79 4.60
CA SER A 392 -14.34 -6.92 4.99
C SER A 392 -14.17 -8.14 4.09
N SER A 393 -13.70 -7.94 2.85
CA SER A 393 -13.38 -9.01 1.90
C SER A 393 -11.97 -9.59 2.11
N GLY A 394 -11.23 -9.11 3.11
CA GLY A 394 -9.88 -9.60 3.44
C GLY A 394 -8.74 -8.97 2.64
N VAL A 395 -9.00 -7.90 1.88
CA VAL A 395 -7.95 -7.16 1.17
C VAL A 395 -7.21 -6.25 2.15
N THR A 396 -5.88 -6.28 2.08
CA THR A 396 -5.02 -5.36 2.83
C THR A 396 -4.89 -4.04 2.07
N ILE A 397 -5.18 -2.92 2.72
CA ILE A 397 -5.13 -1.58 2.12
C ILE A 397 -3.97 -0.81 2.73
N TYR A 398 -2.99 -0.49 1.88
CA TYR A 398 -1.97 0.51 2.16
C TYR A 398 -2.39 1.85 1.57
N THR A 399 -2.12 2.94 2.29
CA THR A 399 -2.37 4.29 1.79
C THR A 399 -1.11 5.13 1.85
N VAL A 400 -0.85 5.92 0.81
CA VAL A 400 0.30 6.82 0.73
C VAL A 400 -0.17 8.23 0.41
N GLY A 401 -0.06 9.12 1.39
CA GLY A 401 -0.30 10.56 1.19
C GLY A 401 0.97 11.27 0.79
N PHE A 402 0.96 12.02 -0.31
CA PHE A 402 2.15 12.70 -0.82
C PHE A 402 1.99 14.22 -0.83
N GLN A 403 2.82 14.93 -0.06
CA GLN A 403 2.75 16.38 0.11
C GLN A 403 1.36 16.86 0.55
N LEU A 404 0.71 16.11 1.42
CA LEU A 404 -0.59 16.45 1.98
C LEU A 404 -0.44 17.45 3.14
N GLN A 405 -1.38 18.39 3.24
CA GLN A 405 -1.48 19.22 4.43
C GLN A 405 -1.88 18.37 5.65
N SER A 406 -1.10 18.49 6.72
CA SER A 406 -1.34 17.75 7.97
C SER A 406 -2.72 18.06 8.55
N GLY A 407 -3.49 17.02 8.91
CA GLY A 407 -4.81 17.14 9.50
C GLY A 407 -5.93 17.51 8.52
N GLY A 408 -5.67 17.54 7.21
CA GLY A 408 -6.69 17.81 6.20
C GLY A 408 -7.59 16.60 5.89
N SER A 409 -8.75 16.87 5.29
CA SER A 409 -9.68 15.85 4.73
C SER A 409 -8.99 14.73 3.92
N PRO A 410 -7.97 15.00 3.07
CA PRO A 410 -7.29 13.95 2.33
C PRO A 410 -6.59 12.94 3.24
N GLN A 411 -5.90 13.43 4.28
CA GLN A 411 -5.17 12.58 5.22
C GLN A 411 -6.14 11.75 6.07
N GLU A 412 -7.28 12.32 6.48
CA GLU A 412 -8.32 11.59 7.20
C GLU A 412 -8.93 10.47 6.34
N THR A 413 -9.23 10.76 5.08
CA THR A 413 -9.76 9.77 4.13
C THR A 413 -8.79 8.60 3.96
N LEU A 414 -7.49 8.88 3.77
CA LEU A 414 -6.47 7.83 3.70
C LEU A 414 -6.35 7.04 5.01
N ALA A 415 -6.38 7.72 6.16
CA ALA A 415 -6.30 7.06 7.47
C ALA A 415 -7.47 6.08 7.70
N LEU A 416 -8.68 6.45 7.28
CA LEU A 416 -9.87 5.60 7.37
C LEU A 416 -9.86 4.46 6.35
N CYS A 417 -9.23 4.67 5.20
CA CYS A 417 -9.08 3.64 4.18
C CYS A 417 -8.07 2.56 4.58
N ALA A 418 -6.91 2.93 5.13
CA ALA A 418 -5.85 1.99 5.53
C ALA A 418 -6.38 0.84 6.42
N THR A 419 -5.77 -0.35 6.30
CA THR A 419 -6.14 -1.51 7.12
C THR A 419 -5.81 -1.29 8.59
N SER A 420 -4.68 -0.66 8.89
CA SER A 420 -4.31 -0.21 10.23
C SER A 420 -3.40 1.00 10.12
N ARG A 421 -3.03 1.59 11.27
CA ARG A 421 -2.05 2.69 11.31
C ARG A 421 -0.71 2.32 10.68
N ASP A 422 -0.29 1.06 10.77
CA ASP A 422 0.97 0.57 10.18
C ASP A 422 0.93 0.41 8.65
N HIS A 423 -0.25 0.59 8.07
CA HIS A 423 -0.49 0.57 6.62
C HIS A 423 -0.66 1.98 6.03
N MET A 424 -0.58 3.01 6.87
CA MET A 424 -0.63 4.40 6.46
C MET A 424 0.78 4.97 6.35
N PHE A 425 1.07 5.61 5.23
CA PHE A 425 2.34 6.27 4.95
C PHE A 425 2.07 7.71 4.51
N VAL A 426 2.97 8.60 4.90
CA VAL A 426 2.99 10.01 4.48
C VAL A 426 4.40 10.30 3.99
N ALA A 427 4.49 11.06 2.90
CA ALA A 427 5.73 11.51 2.32
C ALA A 427 5.62 12.98 1.95
N ASP A 428 6.57 13.80 2.38
CA ASP A 428 6.65 15.23 2.02
C ASP A 428 7.65 15.46 0.89
N THR A 429 8.54 14.49 0.64
CA THR A 429 9.56 14.56 -0.42
C THR A 429 9.53 13.36 -1.35
N ALA A 430 10.09 13.53 -2.56
CA ALA A 430 10.26 12.43 -3.51
C ALA A 430 11.04 11.23 -2.93
N SER A 431 12.03 11.50 -2.07
CA SER A 431 12.82 10.46 -1.41
C SER A 431 11.97 9.65 -0.41
N GLU A 432 11.16 10.33 0.39
CA GLU A 432 10.25 9.70 1.34
C GLU A 432 9.13 8.91 0.64
N LEU A 433 8.67 9.38 -0.52
CA LEU A 433 7.69 8.67 -1.33
C LEU A 433 8.26 7.33 -1.82
N LYS A 434 9.47 7.36 -2.38
CA LYS A 434 10.20 6.14 -2.78
C LYS A 434 10.44 5.22 -1.58
N GLN A 435 10.84 5.76 -0.43
CA GLN A 435 11.05 4.97 0.78
C GLN A 435 9.74 4.33 1.27
N SER A 436 8.61 5.04 1.19
CA SER A 436 7.29 4.52 1.57
C SER A 436 6.89 3.35 0.68
N PHE A 437 7.01 3.49 -0.64
CA PHE A 437 6.72 2.39 -1.58
C PHE A 437 7.67 1.20 -1.39
N ARG A 438 8.97 1.44 -1.13
CA ARG A 438 9.93 0.37 -0.79
C ARG A 438 9.55 -0.33 0.51
N ASN A 439 9.14 0.40 1.55
CA ASN A 439 8.70 -0.19 2.81
C ASN A 439 7.45 -1.04 2.62
N ILE A 440 6.47 -0.56 1.84
CA ILE A 440 5.28 -1.32 1.49
C ILE A 440 5.66 -2.59 0.72
N ALA A 441 6.51 -2.47 -0.31
CA ALA A 441 6.98 -3.61 -1.08
C ALA A 441 7.69 -4.65 -0.20
N LEU A 442 8.52 -4.21 0.74
CA LEU A 442 9.14 -5.09 1.72
C LEU A 442 8.11 -5.73 2.66
N LYS A 443 7.08 -5.02 3.13
CA LYS A 443 6.01 -5.62 3.95
C LYS A 443 5.16 -6.64 3.19
N ILE A 444 4.95 -6.43 1.90
CA ILE A 444 4.21 -7.35 1.01
C ILE A 444 5.07 -8.59 0.70
N SER A 445 6.35 -8.39 0.37
CA SER A 445 7.28 -9.45 0.00
C SER A 445 7.87 -10.21 1.21
N ALA A 446 7.99 -9.54 2.36
CA ALA A 446 8.46 -10.13 3.61
C ALA A 446 7.28 -10.70 4.41
N ILE A 447 7.18 -12.02 4.28
CA ILE A 447 6.99 -12.98 5.37
C ILE A 447 7.07 -12.37 6.79
N HIS A 448 5.97 -12.51 7.53
CA HIS A 448 5.88 -12.33 8.99
C HIS A 448 7.11 -12.93 9.70
N LEU A 449 7.73 -12.16 10.62
CA LEU A 449 8.67 -12.70 11.61
C LEU A 449 7.97 -13.86 12.31
N THR A 450 8.48 -15.07 12.15
CA THR A 450 8.20 -16.16 13.10
C THR A 450 9.19 -15.95 14.24
N ASN A 451 8.71 -15.41 15.35
CA ASN A 451 9.40 -15.58 16.63
C ASN A 451 9.13 -16.98 17.17
#